data_AF-A0A526YLR6-F1
#
_entry.id   AF-A0A526YLR6-F1
#
_cell.length_a   1.000
_cell.length_b   1.000
_cell.length_c   1.000
_cell.angle_alpha   90.00
_cell.angle_beta   90.00
_cell.angle_gamma   90.00
#
_symmetry.space_group_name_H-M   'P 1'
#
loop_
_entity.id
_entity.type
_entity.pdbx_description
1 polymer ?
#
loop_
_entity_poly.entity_id
_entity_poly.type
_entity_poly.pdbx_seq_one_letter_code
_entity_poly.pdbx_strand_id
1 'polypeptide(L)' 'MSDRFALTGARIFDGDDWHDDAALVVRDGLVEAIVAAGAVPSGVERIETGGGMLA' A
#
# COMPACT_ATOMS: atom_id res chain seq x y z
N MET A 1 8.82 13.29 12.93
CA MET A 1 7.83 12.95 11.88
C MET A 1 8.12 11.51 11.51
N SER A 2 7.12 10.62 11.60
CA SER A 2 7.28 9.28 11.03
C SER A 2 6.91 9.36 9.55
N ASP A 3 7.78 8.85 8.69
CA ASP A 3 7.50 8.78 7.26
C ASP A 3 6.50 7.65 7.04
N ARG A 4 5.25 8.04 6.76
CA ARG A 4 4.13 7.12 6.55
C ARG A 4 3.43 7.44 5.24
N PHE A 5 3.45 6.48 4.32
CA PHE A 5 2.84 6.59 2.99
C PHE A 5 2.16 5.28 2.60
N ALA A 6 1.32 5.33 1.58
CA ALA A 6 0.65 4.17 1.01
C ALA A 6 0.98 4.08 -0.49
N LEU A 7 1.45 2.91 -0.93
CA LEU A 7 1.54 2.60 -2.36
C LEU A 7 0.16 2.13 -2.83
N THR A 8 -0.37 2.74 -3.88
CA THR A 8 -1.70 2.48 -4.44
C THR A 8 -1.61 2.17 -5.93
N GLY A 9 -2.64 1.50 -6.47
CA GLY A 9 -2.76 1.28 -7.91
C GLY A 9 -1.98 0.08 -8.46
N ALA A 10 -1.35 -0.72 -7.60
CA ALA A 10 -0.75 -2.01 -7.95
C ALA A 10 -1.57 -3.18 -7.41
N ARG A 11 -1.46 -4.32 -8.09
CA ARG A 11 -1.84 -5.62 -7.51
C ARG A 11 -0.71 -6.09 -6.58
N ILE A 12 -1.04 -6.50 -5.36
CA ILE A 12 -0.04 -6.76 -4.31
C ILE A 12 0.00 -8.26 -4.03
N PHE A 13 1.19 -8.87 -4.04
CA PHE A 13 1.41 -10.21 -3.51
C PHE A 13 2.08 -10.12 -2.14
N ASP A 14 1.56 -10.83 -1.14
CA ASP A 14 2.08 -10.77 0.24
C ASP A 14 2.94 -11.98 0.64
N GLY A 15 3.11 -12.94 -0.26
CA GLY A 15 3.81 -14.20 -0.03
C GLY A 15 2.89 -15.42 0.04
N ASP A 16 1.59 -15.21 0.20
CA ASP A 16 0.57 -16.28 0.20
C ASP A 16 -0.54 -15.97 -0.82
N ASP A 17 -1.11 -14.76 -0.75
CA ASP A 17 -2.26 -14.33 -1.55
C ASP A 17 -1.98 -13.08 -2.39
N TRP A 18 -2.80 -12.93 -3.44
CA TRP A 18 -2.87 -11.70 -4.23
C TRP A 18 -3.99 -10.80 -3.75
N HIS A 19 -3.69 -9.52 -3.59
CA HIS A 19 -4.61 -8.46 -3.19
C HIS A 19 -4.84 -7.51 -4.36
N ASP A 20 -6.05 -7.55 -4.91
CA ASP A 20 -6.56 -6.61 -5.89
C ASP A 20 -7.23 -5.41 -5.18
N ASP A 21 -7.23 -4.22 -5.80
CA ASP A 21 -7.77 -2.97 -5.24
C ASP A 21 -7.29 -2.66 -3.80
N ALA A 22 -6.02 -2.96 -3.54
CA ALA A 22 -5.36 -2.81 -2.24
C ALA A 22 -4.30 -1.70 -2.24
N ALA A 23 -3.81 -1.37 -1.05
CA ALA A 23 -2.73 -0.43 -0.81
C ALA A 23 -1.76 -0.99 0.23
N LEU A 24 -0.45 -0.80 -0.02
CA LEU A 24 0.61 -1.15 0.93
C LEU A 24 0.96 0.06 1.77
N VAL A 25 0.64 0.04 3.05
CA VAL A 25 1.03 1.10 4.00
C VAL A 25 2.42 0.81 4.52
N VAL A 26 3.32 1.78 4.36
CA VAL A 26 4.69 1.74 4.88
C VAL A 26 4.82 2.81 5.95
N ARG A 27 5.43 2.46 7.07
CA ARG A 27 5.78 3.38 8.14
C ARG A 27 7.21 3.13 8.59
N ASP A 28 8.02 4.18 8.59
CA ASP A 28 9.40 4.14 9.08
C ASP A 28 10.22 3.02 8.42
N GLY A 29 10.02 2.84 7.11
CA GLY A 29 10.72 1.84 6.28
C GLY A 29 10.20 0.40 6.42
N LEU A 30 9.16 0.16 7.22
CA LEU A 30 8.56 -1.16 7.43
C LEU A 30 7.16 -1.23 6.85
N VAL A 31 6.77 -2.42 6.36
CA VAL A 31 5.38 -2.70 6.01
C VAL A 31 4.56 -2.65 7.29
N GLU A 32 3.62 -1.72 7.32
CA GLU A 32 2.68 -1.58 8.43
C GLU A 32 1.44 -2.46 8.21
N ALA A 33 0.86 -2.41 7.01
CA ALA A 33 -0.37 -3.14 6.68
C ALA A 33 -0.59 -3.19 5.15
N ILE A 34 -1.34 -4.20 4.72
CA ILE A 34 -2.07 -4.18 3.45
C ILE A 34 -3.53 -3.89 3.78
N VAL A 35 -4.11 -2.88 3.13
CA VAL A 35 -5.51 -2.48 3.33
C VAL A 35 -6.21 -2.34 1.98
N ALA A 36 -7.54 -2.37 1.95
CA ALA A 36 -8.28 -1.97 0.76
C ALA A 36 -7.90 -0.53 0.37
N ALA A 37 -7.80 -0.22 -0.93
CA ALA A 37 -7.34 1.08 -1.41
C ALA A 37 -8.20 2.26 -0.89
N GLY A 38 -9.52 2.03 -0.75
CA GLY A 38 -10.44 3.00 -0.15
C GLY A 38 -10.32 3.16 1.37
N ALA A 39 -9.63 2.24 2.05
CA ALA A 39 -9.44 2.24 3.50
C ALA A 39 -8.13 2.90 3.95
N VAL A 40 -7.32 3.42 3.03
CA VAL A 40 -6.10 4.18 3.38
C VAL A 40 -6.47 5.39 4.25
N PRO A 41 -5.92 5.52 5.48
CA PRO A 41 -6.30 6.59 6.40
C PRO A 41 -6.12 7.99 5.83
N SER A 42 -7.02 8.90 6.20
CA SER A 42 -6.88 10.32 5.87
C SER A 42 -5.57 10.89 6.44
N GLY A 43 -4.81 11.61 5.62
CA GLY A 43 -3.52 12.19 6.01
C GLY A 43 -2.30 11.28 5.76
N VAL A 44 -2.51 10.04 5.29
CA VAL A 44 -1.41 9.23 4.72
C VAL A 44 -1.22 9.64 3.26
N GLU A 45 0.02 9.97 2.89
CA GLU A 45 0.39 10.26 1.51
C GLU A 45 0.13 9.04 0.63
N ARG A 46 -0.48 9.24 -0.53
CA ARG A 46 -0.73 8.17 -1.51
C ARG A 46 0.24 8.34 -2.66
N ILE A 47 0.97 7.27 -2.96
CA ILE A 47 1.90 7.20 -4.07
C ILE A 47 1.33 6.19 -5.06
N GLU A 48 0.78 6.70 -6.15
CA GLU A 48 0.26 5.88 -7.25
C GLU A 48 1.40 5.21 -8.01
N THR A 49 1.37 3.89 -8.12
CA THR A 49 2.41 3.12 -8.83
C THR A 49 2.18 3.03 -10.34
N GLY A 50 1.06 3.55 -10.83
CA GLY A 50 0.75 3.58 -12.27
C GLY A 50 0.31 2.25 -12.86
N GLY A 51 -0.24 1.34 -12.04
CA GLY A 51 -0.55 -0.04 -12.45
C GLY A 51 0.61 -1.00 -12.15
N GLY A 52 0.42 -2.28 -12.49
CA GLY A 52 1.45 -3.31 -12.35
C GLY A 52 1.32 -4.15 -11.07
N MET A 53 2.46 -4.69 -10.61
CA MET A 53 2.52 -5.63 -9.49
C MET A 53 3.59 -5.22 -8.48
N LEU A 54 3.28 -5.37 -7.19
CA LEU A 54 4.22 -5.34 -6.07
C LEU A 54 4.32 -6.77 -5.52
N ALA A 55 5.53 -7.32 -5.41
CA ALA A 55 5.79 -8.68 -4.94
C ALA A 55 7.18 -8.80 -4.30
#